data_AF-A0A2M7PWD9-F1
#
_entry.id   AF-A0A2M7PWD9-F1
#
_cell.length_a   1.000
_cell.length_b   1.000
_cell.length_c   1.000
_cell.angle_alpha   90.00
_cell.angle_beta   90.00
_cell.angle_gamma   90.00
#
_symmetry.space_group_name_H-M   'P 1'
#
loop_
_entity.id
_entity.type
_entity.pdbx_description
1 polymer ?
#
loop_
_entity_poly.entity_id
_entity_poly.type
_entity_poly.pdbx_seq_one_letter_code
_entity_poly.pdbx_strand_id
1 'polypeptide(L)' 'MLVFKTIDETCKFVSQARELDQTIGFVPTMGALHPGHLELMCRAKKE' A
#
# COMPACT_ATOMS: atom_id res chain seq x y z
N MET A 1 9.78 -0.13 6.25
CA MET A 1 8.89 -0.97 5.41
C MET A 1 8.21 -1.96 6.35
N LEU A 2 6.88 -1.92 6.43
CA LEU A 2 6.10 -2.90 7.20
C LEU A 2 5.59 -3.98 6.25
N VAL A 3 5.54 -5.24 6.70
CA VAL A 3 5.02 -6.37 5.92
C VAL A 3 4.00 -7.11 6.77
N PHE A 4 2.76 -7.17 6.31
CA PHE A 4 1.67 -7.89 6.95
C PHE A 4 1.43 -9.21 6.19
N LYS A 5 1.11 -10.29 6.92
CA LYS A 5 0.88 -11.62 6.33
C LYS A 5 -0.57 -12.08 6.48
N THR A 6 -1.35 -11.36 7.26
CA THR A 6 -2.77 -11.64 7.48
C THR A 6 -3.65 -10.46 7.09
N ILE A 7 -4.92 -10.78 6.81
CA ILE A 7 -5.94 -9.78 6.49
C ILE A 7 -6.18 -8.88 7.71
N ASP A 8 -6.26 -9.45 8.91
CA ASP A 8 -6.54 -8.71 10.16
C ASP A 8 -5.48 -7.63 10.44
N GLU A 9 -4.20 -7.96 10.33
CA GLU A 9 -3.10 -7.00 10.48
C GLU A 9 -3.20 -5.85 9.48
N THR A 10 -3.48 -6.17 8.21
CA THR A 10 -3.58 -5.18 7.14
C THR A 10 -4.77 -4.25 7.37
N CYS A 11 -5.94 -4.81 7.72
CA CYS A 11 -7.14 -4.04 8.01
C CYS A 11 -6.95 -3.12 9.22
N LYS A 12 -6.34 -3.59 10.30
CA LYS A 12 -6.03 -2.76 11.48
C LYS A 12 -5.15 -1.57 11.13
N PHE A 13 -4.08 -1.79 10.38
CA PHE A 13 -3.18 -0.72 9.96
C PHE A 13 -3.88 0.31 9.06
N VAL A 14 -4.67 -0.16 8.09
CA VAL A 14 -5.44 0.71 7.19
C VAL A 14 -6.46 1.55 7.96
N SER A 15 -7.16 0.98 8.95
CA SER A 15 -8.11 1.72 9.79
C SER A 15 -7.41 2.82 10.60
N GLN A 16 -6.27 2.52 11.22
CA GLN A 16 -5.48 3.51 11.96
C GLN A 16 -5.00 4.65 11.05
N ALA A 17 -4.52 4.35 9.84
CA ALA A 17 -4.11 5.39 8.90
C ALA A 17 -5.29 6.29 8.49
N ARG A 18 -6.49 5.72 8.32
CA ARG A 18 -7.70 6.50 8.04
C ARG A 18 -8.15 7.36 9.21
N GLU A 19 -8.03 6.88 10.45
CA GLU A 19 -8.29 7.67 11.66
C GLU A 19 -7.35 8.87 11.80
N LEU A 20 -6.16 8.80 11.19
CA LEU A 20 -5.18 9.88 11.11
C LEU A 20 -5.37 10.78 9.86
N ASP A 21 -6.51 10.69 9.18
CA ASP A 21 -6.84 11.43 7.94
C ASP A 21 -5.82 11.25 6.81
N GLN A 22 -5.12 10.11 6.77
CA GLN A 22 -4.15 9.82 5.71
C GLN A 22 -4.82 9.22 4.47
N THR A 23 -4.35 9.61 3.29
CA THR A 23 -4.70 8.95 2.03
C THR A 23 -3.86 7.70 1.83
N ILE A 24 -4.44 6.67 1.19
CA ILE A 24 -3.79 5.37 1.01
C ILE A 24 -3.76 5.03 -0.48
N GLY A 25 -2.56 4.98 -1.05
CA GLY A 25 -2.31 4.47 -2.39
C GLY A 25 -2.31 2.93 -2.41
N PHE A 26 -3.02 2.32 -3.35
CA PHE A 26 -3.11 0.87 -3.49
C PHE A 26 -2.53 0.41 -4.83
N VAL A 27 -1.53 -0.49 -4.78
CA VAL A 27 -0.89 -1.08 -5.97
C VAL A 27 -0.92 -2.61 -5.84
N PRO A 28 -1.92 -3.29 -6.44
CA PRO A 28 -1.98 -4.75 -6.42
C PRO A 28 -0.91 -5.33 -7.36
N THR A 29 -0.13 -6.31 -6.88
CA THR A 29 0.89 -7.02 -7.66
C THR A 29 0.91 -8.51 -7.28
N MET A 30 1.52 -9.35 -8.12
CA MET A 30 1.77 -10.77 -7.82
C MET A 30 3.23 -11.06 -7.44
N GLY A 31 4.04 -10.03 -7.16
CA GLY A 31 5.49 -10.16 -6.99
C GLY A 31 6.27 -9.98 -8.30
N ALA A 32 7.52 -10.47 -8.34
CA ALA A 32 8.44 -10.34 -9.48
C ALA A 32 8.53 -8.90 -10.04
N LEU A 33 8.88 -7.95 -9.15
CA LEU A 33 8.84 -6.52 -9.45
C LEU A 33 9.85 -6.12 -10.54
N HIS A 34 9.46 -5.15 -11.36
CA HIS A 34 10.24 -4.56 -12.45
C HIS A 34 9.83 -3.08 -12.60
N PRO A 35 10.52 -2.27 -13.43
CA PRO A 35 10.32 -0.80 -13.48
C PRO A 35 8.87 -0.33 -13.66
N GLY A 36 8.04 -1.05 -14.41
CA GLY A 36 6.61 -0.72 -14.56
C GLY A 36 5.83 -0.73 -13.25
N HIS A 37 6.15 -1.64 -12.32
CA HIS A 37 5.56 -1.64 -10.98
C HIS A 37 5.97 -0.41 -10.17
N LEU A 38 7.22 0.02 -10.32
CA LEU A 38 7.75 1.20 -9.63
C LEU A 38 7.02 2.47 -10.09
N GLU A 39 6.71 2.60 -11.39
CA GLU A 39 5.93 3.72 -11.92
C GLU A 39 4.53 3.81 -11.27
N LEU A 40 3.85 2.67 -11.10
CA LEU A 40 2.55 2.62 -10.40
C LEU A 40 2.68 3.04 -8.93
N MET A 41 3.73 2.61 -8.23
CA MET A 41 4.00 3.03 -6.84
C MET A 41 4.31 4.52 -6.74
N CYS A 42 5.11 5.06 -7.67
CA CYS A 42 5.42 6.49 -7.74
C CYS A 42 4.16 7.31 -7.99
N ARG A 43 3.27 6.85 -8.87
CA ARG A 43 1.98 7.50 -9.14
C ARG A 43 1.08 7.49 -7.91
N ALA A 44 0.89 6.33 -7.28
CA ALA A 44 0.06 6.17 -6.09
C ALA A 44 0.55 6.98 -4.86
N LYS A 45 1.83 7.36 -4.84
CA LYS A 45 2.40 8.26 -3.81
C LYS A 45 2.13 9.74 -4.09
N LYS A 46 1.89 10.10 -5.35
CA LYS A 46 1.72 11.49 -5.80
C LYS A 46 0.25 11.94 -5.74
N GLU A 47 -0.67 11.00 -5.97
CA GLU A 47 -2.13 11.18 -5.84
C GLU A 47 -2.56 11.11 -4.37
#